data_AF-A0A831V5F7-F1
#
_entry.id   AF-A0A831V5F7-F1
#
_cell.length_a   1.000
_cell.length_b   1.000
_cell.length_c   1.000
_cell.angle_alpha   90.00
_cell.angle_beta   90.00
_cell.angle_gamma   90.00
#
_symmetry.space_group_name_H-M   'P 1'
#
loop_
_entity.id
_entity.type
_entity.pdbx_description
1 polymer ?
#
loop_
_entity_poly.entity_id
_entity_poly.type
_entity_poly.pdbx_seq_one_letter_code
_entity_poly.pdbx_strand_id
1 'polypeptide(L)' 'MHYEGNIIRPPSEADSIILQVTVGCSHNACTFCGAYRGKRFRIKEPEIIDEDIAFAARYCLRQKTVFLADGNALA' A
#
# COMPACT_ATOMS: atom_id res chain seq x y z
N MET A 1 5.84 -5.38 -8.16
CA MET A 1 4.65 -4.81 -7.49
C MET A 1 3.80 -5.95 -6.96
N HIS A 2 3.96 -6.27 -5.69
CA HIS A 2 3.29 -7.34 -4.97
C HIS A 2 2.11 -6.76 -4.18
N TYR A 3 0.92 -6.83 -4.75
CA TYR A 3 -0.29 -6.29 -4.12
C TYR A 3 -1.15 -7.39 -3.53
N GLU A 4 -1.69 -7.13 -2.34
CA GLU A 4 -2.51 -8.07 -1.59
C GLU A 4 -3.89 -7.51 -1.25
N GLY A 5 -4.92 -8.21 -1.74
CA GLY A 5 -6.32 -7.86 -1.52
C GLY A 5 -6.75 -6.59 -2.25
N ASN A 6 -7.82 -5.97 -1.77
CA ASN A 6 -8.31 -4.73 -2.37
C ASN A 6 -7.43 -3.53 -1.99
N ILE A 7 -6.87 -2.85 -2.99
CA ILE A 7 -6.07 -1.63 -2.83
C ILE A 7 -6.89 -0.43 -3.28
N ILE A 8 -6.96 0.58 -2.43
CA ILE A 8 -7.71 1.80 -2.69
C ILE A 8 -6.74 2.91 -3.07
N ARG A 9 -6.92 3.46 -4.27
CA ARG A 9 -6.20 4.64 -4.75
C ARG A 9 -7.07 5.89 -4.56
N PRO A 10 -6.69 6.83 -3.67
CA PRO A 10 -7.42 8.07 -3.57
C PRO A 10 -7.25 8.88 -4.87
N PRO A 11 -8.27 9.64 -5.32
CA PRO A 11 -8.21 10.43 -6.55
C PRO A 11 -7.06 11.45 -6.56
N SER A 12 -6.63 11.96 -5.40
CA SER A 12 -5.49 12.87 -5.28
C SER A 12 -4.16 12.22 -5.67
N GLU A 13 -4.05 10.89 -5.56
CA GLU A 13 -2.84 10.11 -5.85
C GLU A 13 -2.97 9.35 -7.17
N ALA A 14 -3.81 9.82 -8.09
CA ALA A 14 -4.09 9.15 -9.35
C ALA A 14 -2.83 8.93 -10.21
N ASP A 15 -1.86 9.85 -10.13
CA ASP A 15 -0.59 9.81 -10.86
C ASP A 15 0.60 9.35 -10.00
N SER A 16 0.35 8.85 -8.79
CA SER A 16 1.38 8.37 -7.87
C SER A 16 1.63 6.87 -8.06
N ILE A 17 2.86 6.44 -7.80
CA ILE A 17 3.17 5.02 -7.63
C ILE A 17 2.55 4.56 -6.32
N ILE A 18 1.72 3.51 -6.36
CA ILE A 18 1.19 2.91 -5.15
C ILE A 18 2.21 1.89 -4.64
N LEU A 19 2.71 2.09 -3.42
CA LEU A 19 3.56 1.13 -2.75
C LEU A 19 2.83 0.58 -1.53
N GLN A 20 2.42 -0.68 -1.59
CA GLN A 20 1.82 -1.35 -0.44
C GLN A 20 2.92 -1.85 0.50
N VAL A 21 3.02 -1.24 1.67
CA VAL A 21 3.98 -1.59 2.75
C VAL A 21 3.35 -2.41 3.86
N THR A 22 2.05 -2.24 4.09
CA THR A 22 1.29 -3.01 5.08
C THR A 22 0.07 -3.63 4.43
N VAL A 23 -0.51 -4.64 5.08
CA VAL A 23 -1.79 -5.24 4.66
C VAL A 23 -2.78 -5.05 5.80
N GLY A 24 -3.91 -4.40 5.52
CA GLY A 24 -4.93 -4.13 6.53
C GLY A 24 -4.67 -2.86 7.34
N CYS A 25 -5.22 -2.79 8.54
CA CYS A 25 -5.10 -1.64 9.43
C CYS A 25 -4.84 -2.10 10.86
N SER A 26 -3.89 -1.46 11.55
CA SER A 26 -3.54 -1.76 12.95
C SER A 26 -4.71 -1.57 13.93
N HIS A 27 -5.65 -0.65 13.60
CA HIS A 27 -6.79 -0.35 14.45
C HIS A 27 -7.98 -1.31 14.26
N ASN A 28 -8.36 -1.62 13.01
CA ASN A 28 -9.41 -2.58 12.59
C ASN A 28 -10.75 -2.59 13.38
N ALA A 29 -11.07 -1.53 14.13
CA ALA A 29 -12.30 -1.43 14.94
C ALA A 29 -13.28 -0.36 14.41
N CYS A 30 -12.96 0.28 13.28
CA CYS A 30 -13.80 1.32 12.68
C CYS A 30 -15.13 0.75 12.18
N THR A 31 -16.25 1.32 12.62
CA THR A 31 -17.60 0.93 12.19
C THR A 31 -17.91 1.32 10.74
N PHE A 32 -17.20 2.32 10.19
CA PHE A 32 -17.38 2.83 8.83
C PHE A 32 -16.42 2.21 7.79
N CYS A 33 -15.36 1.53 8.22
CA CYS A 33 -14.32 1.07 7.29
C CYS A 33 -14.71 -0.27 6.65
N GLY A 34 -15.10 -0.24 5.37
CA GLY A 34 -15.28 -1.47 4.58
C GLY A 34 -13.98 -2.03 3.99
N ALA A 35 -12.91 -1.22 3.92
CA ALA A 35 -11.70 -1.55 3.17
C ALA A 35 -10.80 -2.61 3.83
N TYR A 36 -10.68 -2.57 5.15
CA TYR A 36 -9.75 -3.39 5.93
C TYR A 36 -10.45 -4.35 6.89
N ARG A 37 -11.79 -4.32 6.93
CA ARG A 37 -12.60 -5.16 7.81
C ARG A 37 -12.34 -6.64 7.53
N GLY A 38 -11.91 -7.38 8.54
CA GLY A 38 -11.60 -8.81 8.43
C GLY A 38 -10.20 -9.14 7.89
N LYS A 39 -9.39 -8.15 7.48
CA LYS A 39 -7.97 -8.37 7.15
C LYS A 39 -7.13 -8.29 8.43
N ARG A 40 -6.22 -9.23 8.65
CA ARG A 40 -5.23 -9.13 9.75
C ARG A 40 -4.15 -8.14 9.37
N PHE A 41 -3.84 -7.23 10.29
CA PHE A 41 -2.74 -6.29 10.10
C PHE A 41 -1.41 -7.04 10.06
N ARG A 42 -0.60 -6.79 9.03
CA ARG A 42 0.80 -7.20 8.97
C ARG A 42 1.62 -6.21 8.17
N ILE A 43 2.90 -6.10 8.50
CA ILE A 43 3.90 -5.40 7.71
C ILE A 43 4.45 -6.40 6.69
N LYS A 44 4.64 -5.98 5.43
CA LYS A 44 5.25 -6.85 4.41
C LYS A 44 6.73 -7.02 4.70
N GLU A 45 7.28 -8.14 4.23
CA GLU A 45 8.72 -8.42 4.34
C GLU A 45 9.53 -7.32 3.62
N PRO A 46 10.62 -6.82 4.22
CA PRO A 46 11.47 -5.78 3.62
C PRO A 46 11.93 -6.13 2.20
N GLU A 47 12.24 -7.41 1.97
CA GLU A 47 12.70 -7.93 0.68
C GLU A 47 11.64 -7.71 -0.42
N ILE A 48 10.36 -7.94 -0.10
CA ILE A 48 9.25 -7.73 -1.03
C ILE A 48 9.08 -6.23 -1.33
N ILE A 49 9.27 -5.38 -0.32
CA ILE A 49 9.18 -3.93 -0.47
C ILE A 49 10.33 -3.44 -1.37
N ASP A 50 11.55 -3.93 -1.15
CA ASP A 50 12.73 -3.58 -1.94
C ASP A 50 12.57 -4.03 -3.40
N GLU A 51 12.03 -5.22 -3.64
CA GLU A 51 11.70 -5.68 -5.00
C GLU A 51 10.65 -4.80 -5.68
N ASP A 52 9.64 -4.34 -4.94
CA ASP A 52 8.61 -3.45 -5.45
C ASP A 52 9.18 -2.07 -5.77
N ILE A 53 10.08 -1.55 -4.95
CA ILE A 53 10.83 -0.31 -5.20
C ILE A 53 11.73 -0.46 -6.43
N ALA A 54 12.48 -1.56 -6.54
CA ALA A 54 13.35 -1.82 -7.69
C ALA A 54 12.55 -1.94 -8.99
N PHE A 55 11.39 -2.59 -8.94
CA PHE A 55 10.45 -2.66 -10.05
C PHE A 55 9.96 -1.25 -10.44
N ALA A 56 9.51 -0.46 -9.46
CA ALA A 56 9.02 0.89 -9.69
C ALA A 56 10.11 1.81 -10.28
N ALA A 57 11.33 1.75 -9.74
CA ALA A 57 12.48 2.50 -10.25
C ALA A 57 12.82 2.14 -11.70
N ARG A 58 12.60 0.88 -12.12
CA ARG A 58 12.89 0.42 -13.48
C ARG A 58 11.79 0.75 -14.48
N TYR A 59 10.52 0.66 -14.08
CA TYR A 59 9.39 0.68 -15.00
C TYR A 59 8.46 1.89 -14.85
N CYS A 60 8.42 2.53 -13.67
CA CYS A 60 7.52 3.65 -13.35
C CYS A 60 8.26 5.00 -13.46
N LEU A 61 8.85 5.28 -14.63
CA LEU A 61 9.70 6.45 -14.85
C LEU A 61 8.93 7.77 -15.04
N ARG A 62 7.60 7.74 -15.14
CA ARG A 62 6.77 8.92 -15.41
C ARG A 62 6.29 9.59 -14.13
N GLN A 63 6.08 8.80 -13.09
CA GLN A 63 5.57 9.24 -11.80
C GLN A 63 6.69 9.84 -10.96
N LYS A 64 6.38 10.89 -10.21
CA LYS A 64 7.35 11.58 -9.35
C LYS A 64 7.12 11.34 -7.86
N THR A 65 5.99 10.75 -7.52
CA THR A 65 5.51 10.57 -6.15
C THR A 65 5.19 9.10 -5.88
N VAL A 66 5.36 8.71 -4.62
CA VAL A 66 5.01 7.38 -4.12
C VAL A 66 3.99 7.56 -3.00
N PHE A 67 2.86 6.87 -3.12
CA PHE A 67 1.84 6.78 -2.10
C PHE A 67 1.98 5.46 -1.35
N LEU A 68 2.26 5.55 -0.04
CA LEU A 68 2.30 4.38 0.83
C LEU A 68 0.88 3.95 1.17
N ALA A 69 0.47 2.82 0.62
CA ALA A 69 -0.89 2.30 0.75
C ALA A 69 -1.08 1.43 2.01
N ASP A 70 -2.36 1.16 2.30
CA ASP A 70 -2.91 0.47 3.47
C ASP A 70 -2.97 1.30 4.76
N GLY A 71 -3.59 0.72 5.79
CA GLY A 71 -4.14 1.44 6.92
C GLY A 71 -3.14 1.95 7.96
N ASN A 72 -1.88 1.54 7.91
CA ASN A 72 -0.83 2.11 8.76
C ASN A 72 0.55 1.99 8.10
N ALA A 73 0.92 2.96 7.27
CA ALA A 73 2.21 2.99 6.59
C ALA A 73 3.42 3.35 7.50
N LEU A 74 3.18 3.81 8.73
CA LEU A 74 4.22 4.26 9.68
C LEU A 74 4.27 3.38 10.95
N ALA A 75 3.73 2.16 10.86
CA ALA A 75 3.61 1.23 11.98
C ALA A 75 4.95 0.80 12.57
#